data_AF-A0A453RZF4-F1
#
_entry.id   AF-A0A453RZF4-F1
#
_cell.length_a   1.000
_cell.length_b   1.000
_cell.length_c   1.000
_cell.angle_alpha   90.00
_cell.angle_beta   90.00
_cell.angle_gamma   90.00
#
_symmetry.space_group_name_H-M   'P 1'
#
loop_
_entity.id
_entity.type
_entity.pdbx_description
1 polymer ?
#
loop_
_entity_poly.entity_id
_entity_poly.type
_entity_poly.pdbx_seq_one_letter_code
_entity_poly.pdbx_strand_id
1 'polypeptide(L)' 'MGAPPKRDDVPVISPAELADADGLIFGFPTRFGMMPTQFKAFMDGTSELWCPQRLAGKPAALFFSSGCQGGGQETTA' A
#
# COMPACT_ATOMS: atom_id res chain seq x y z
N MET A 1 -15.20 10.47 13.15
CA MET A 1 -13.81 10.16 13.56
C MET A 1 -13.92 9.13 14.67
N GLY A 2 -13.81 7.85 14.34
CA GLY A 2 -14.14 6.73 15.24
C GLY A 2 -13.42 5.44 14.84
N ALA A 3 -12.24 5.59 14.20
CA ALA A 3 -11.42 4.44 13.90
C ALA A 3 -10.89 3.86 15.22
N PRO A 4 -10.95 2.53 15.41
CA PRO A 4 -10.32 1.90 16.56
C PRO A 4 -8.81 2.21 16.57
N PRO A 5 -8.16 2.23 17.74
CA PRO A 5 -6.73 2.45 17.84
C PRO A 5 -5.97 1.40 17.02
N LYS A 6 -4.78 1.77 16.54
CA LYS A 6 -3.90 0.83 15.86
C LYS A 6 -3.69 -0.37 16.80
N ARG A 7 -3.89 -1.55 16.26
CA ARG A 7 -3.63 -2.81 16.94
C ARG A 7 -2.12 -3.01 17.11
N ASP A 8 -1.67 -3.26 18.33
CA ASP A 8 -0.24 -3.45 18.67
C ASP A 8 0.29 -4.82 18.25
N ASP A 9 -0.60 -5.79 17.98
CA ASP A 9 -0.27 -7.14 17.55
C ASP A 9 0.02 -7.28 16.05
N VAL A 10 -0.12 -6.19 15.28
CA VAL A 10 0.13 -6.20 13.84
C VAL A 10 1.61 -5.88 13.56
N PRO A 11 2.38 -6.81 12.97
CA PRO A 11 3.78 -6.56 12.65
C PRO A 11 3.91 -5.43 11.62
N VAL A 12 4.96 -4.61 11.79
CA VAL A 12 5.29 -3.54 10.85
C VAL A 12 6.29 -4.08 9.84
N ILE A 13 5.89 -4.07 8.57
CA ILE A 13 6.76 -4.47 7.46
C ILE A 13 7.61 -3.29 6.99
N SER A 14 8.88 -3.56 6.68
CA SER A 14 9.79 -2.65 6.00
C SER A 14 9.77 -2.85 4.48
N PRO A 15 10.17 -1.83 3.68
CA PRO A 15 10.25 -1.97 2.23
C PRO A 15 11.08 -3.17 1.77
N ALA A 16 12.18 -3.50 2.45
CA ALA A 16 13.09 -4.58 2.08
C ALA A 16 12.44 -5.97 2.14
N GLU A 17 11.55 -6.19 3.11
CA GLU A 17 10.85 -7.46 3.34
C GLU A 17 9.83 -7.80 2.23
N LEU A 18 9.49 -6.84 1.36
CA LEU A 18 8.61 -7.11 0.21
C LEU A 18 9.20 -8.15 -0.75
N ALA A 19 10.52 -8.29 -0.79
CA ALA A 19 11.18 -9.25 -1.66
C ALA A 19 10.91 -10.71 -1.26
N ASP A 20 10.59 -10.95 0.01
CA ASP A 20 10.39 -12.30 0.57
C ASP A 20 8.96 -12.82 0.34
N ALA A 21 8.01 -11.93 0.03
CA ALA A 21 6.62 -12.30 -0.22
C ALA A 21 6.43 -12.92 -1.62
N ASP A 22 5.67 -14.00 -1.75
CA ASP A 22 5.33 -14.59 -3.07
C ASP A 22 4.34 -13.73 -3.87
N GLY A 23 3.55 -12.91 -3.18
CA GLY A 23 2.58 -11.99 -3.76
C GLY A 23 2.23 -10.88 -2.79
N LEU A 24 1.71 -9.78 -3.32
CA LEU A 24 1.51 -8.53 -2.57
C LEU A 24 0.05 -8.11 -2.64
N ILE A 25 -0.52 -7.70 -1.51
CA ILE A 25 -1.85 -7.08 -1.46
C ILE A 25 -1.73 -5.81 -0.64
N PHE A 26 -1.94 -4.64 -1.26
CA PHE A 26 -1.88 -3.36 -0.56
C PHE A 26 -3.26 -2.77 -0.33
N GLY A 27 -3.46 -2.22 0.86
CA GLY A 27 -4.73 -1.66 1.30
C GLY A 27 -4.56 -0.24 1.83
N PHE A 28 -5.26 0.72 1.24
CA PHE A 28 -5.22 2.10 1.74
C PHE A 28 -6.47 2.90 1.37
N PRO A 29 -6.86 3.90 2.17
CA PRO A 29 -7.98 4.76 1.83
C PRO A 29 -7.64 5.67 0.64
N THR A 30 -8.65 5.97 -0.18
CA THR A 30 -8.55 7.01 -1.21
C THR A 30 -8.37 8.38 -0.56
N ARG A 31 -7.34 9.10 -1.00
CA ARG A 31 -7.11 10.50 -0.62
C ARG A 31 -7.11 11.37 -1.88
N PHE A 32 -8.27 11.98 -2.17
CA PHE A 32 -8.48 12.82 -3.35
C PHE A 32 -8.09 12.13 -4.67
N GLY A 33 -8.49 10.88 -4.83
CA GLY A 33 -8.17 10.08 -6.02
C GLY A 33 -6.73 9.55 -6.07
N MET A 34 -5.95 9.69 -4.99
CA MET A 34 -4.57 9.23 -4.89
C MET A 34 -4.36 8.38 -3.63
N MET A 35 -3.22 7.67 -3.59
CA MET A 35 -2.73 7.00 -2.37
C MET A 35 -2.39 8.01 -1.24
N PRO A 36 -2.49 7.63 0.04
CA PRO A 36 -2.04 8.46 1.16
C PRO A 36 -0.53 8.70 1.14
N THR A 37 -0.10 9.85 1.68
CA THR A 37 1.32 10.24 1.76
C THR A 37 2.19 9.20 2.46
N GLN A 38 1.66 8.51 3.47
CA GLN A 38 2.35 7.45 4.20
C GLN A 38 2.66 6.26 3.29
N PHE A 39 1.71 5.85 2.44
CA PHE A 39 1.91 4.76 1.49
C PHE A 39 2.87 5.18 0.37
N LYS A 40 2.75 6.43 -0.12
CA LYS A 40 3.72 6.98 -1.07
C LYS A 40 5.15 6.96 -0.53
N ALA A 41 5.36 7.38 0.72
CA ALA A 41 6.68 7.35 1.36
C ALA A 41 7.22 5.92 1.54
N PHE A 42 6.35 4.95 1.85
CA PHE A 42 6.72 3.53 1.90
C PHE A 42 7.20 3.03 0.53
N MET A 43 6.46 3.33 -0.55
CA MET A 43 6.84 2.96 -1.92
C MET A 43 8.10 3.68 -2.39
N ASP A 44 8.33 4.93 -1.98
CA ASP A 44 9.59 5.64 -2.29
C ASP A 44 10.81 4.98 -1.62
N GLY A 45 10.60 4.29 -0.50
CA GLY A 45 11.60 3.47 0.16
C GLY A 45 11.96 2.16 -0.56
N THR A 46 11.27 1.79 -1.66
CA THR A 46 11.54 0.54 -2.39
C THR A 46 12.58 0.70 -3.51
N SER A 47 13.31 1.82 -3.57
CA SER A 47 14.27 2.12 -4.64
C SER A 47 15.37 1.04 -4.79
N GLU A 48 15.86 0.51 -3.66
CA GLU A 48 16.87 -0.56 -3.61
C GLU A 48 16.34 -1.90 -4.13
N LEU A 49 15.02 -2.13 -4.09
CA LEU A 49 14.38 -3.32 -4.66
C LEU A 49 14.08 -3.16 -6.15
N TRP A 50 13.80 -1.93 -6.58
CA TRP A 50 13.43 -1.62 -7.95
C TRP A 50 14.61 -1.80 -8.92
N CYS A 51 15.79 -1.27 -8.59
CA CYS A 51 16.97 -1.36 -9.44
C CYS A 51 17.35 -2.82 -9.82
N PRO A 52 17.39 -3.78 -8.88
CA PRO A 52 17.59 -5.21 -9.18
C PRO A 52 16.32 -5.96 -9.60
N GLN A 53 15.19 -5.28 -9.84
CA GLN A 53 13.91 -5.87 -10.22
C GLN A 53 13.39 -6.97 -9.27
N ARG A 54 13.62 -6.84 -7.96
CA ARG A 54 13.32 -7.90 -6.97
C ARG A 54 11.84 -8.19 -6.77
N LEU A 55 10.98 -7.26 -7.20
CA LEU A 55 9.52 -7.41 -7.15
C LEU A 55 8.92 -7.82 -8.50
N ALA A 56 9.73 -7.96 -9.56
CA ALA A 56 9.24 -8.31 -10.88
C ALA A 56 8.67 -9.74 -10.90
N GLY A 57 7.52 -9.91 -11.57
CA GLY A 57 6.83 -11.20 -11.69
C GLY A 57 6.00 -11.60 -10.47
N LYS A 58 6.07 -10.87 -9.35
CA LYS A 58 5.21 -11.13 -8.18
C LYS A 58 3.80 -10.58 -8.45
N PRO A 59 2.73 -11.38 -8.30
CA PRO A 59 1.37 -10.89 -8.41
C PRO A 59 1.08 -9.84 -7.33
N ALA A 60 0.39 -8.76 -7.72
CA ALA A 60 -0.01 -7.69 -6.82
C ALA A 60 -1.50 -7.40 -6.95
N ALA A 61 -2.16 -7.10 -5.82
CA ALA A 61 -3.53 -6.63 -5.78
C ALA A 61 -3.65 -5.38 -4.90
N LEU A 62 -4.69 -4.59 -5.16
CA LEU A 62 -4.99 -3.36 -4.44
C LEU A 62 -6.42 -3.40 -3.94
N PHE A 63 -6.63 -2.89 -2.73
CA PHE A 63 -7.96 -2.60 -2.22
C PHE A 63 -7.98 -1.23 -1.56
N PHE A 64 -9.11 -0.55 -1.68
CA PHE A 64 -9.26 0.82 -1.23
C PHE A 64 -10.60 1.01 -0.54
N SER A 65 -10.65 2.05 0.30
CA SER A 65 -11.86 2.53 0.94
C SER A 65 -12.02 4.01 0.64
N SER A 66 -13.24 4.44 0.32
CA SER A 66 -13.57 5.86 0.16
C SER A 66 -14.81 6.19 0.97
N GLY A 67 -14.89 7.44 1.43
CA GLY A 67 -16.02 7.93 2.24
C GLY A 67 -17.28 8.24 1.42
N CYS A 68 -17.20 8.24 0.09
CA CYS A 68 -18.34 8.50 -0.79
C CYS A 68 -18.28 7.64 -2.06
N GLN A 69 -19.46 7.41 -2.65
CA GLN A 69 -19.58 6.78 -3.96
C GLN A 69 -18.98 7.70 -5.03
N GLY A 70 -18.19 7.15 -5.95
CA GLY A 70 -17.48 7.93 -6.97
C GLY A 70 -16.34 8.79 -6.42
N GLY A 71 -15.92 8.59 -5.16
CA GLY A 71 -14.89 9.40 -4.50
C GLY A 71 -13.46 9.13 -4.95
N GLY A 72 -13.23 8.78 -6.21
CA GLY A 72 -11.90 8.51 -6.78
C GLY A 72 -11.35 7.12 -6.46
N GLN A 73 -12.21 6.15 -6.17
CA GLN A 73 -11.82 4.76 -5.88
C GLN A 73 -11.05 4.14 -7.05
N GLU A 74 -11.60 4.24 -8.26
CA GLU A 74 -10.99 3.71 -9.49
C GLU A 74 -9.70 4.44 -9.87
N THR A 75 -9.59 5.74 -9.58
CA THR A 75 -8.38 6.51 -9.88
C THR A 75 -7.27 6.29 -8.86
N THR A 76 -7.62 5.82 -7.66
CA THR A 76 -6.66 5.47 -6.59
C THR A 76 -6.03 4.11 -6.81
N ALA A 77 -6.79 3.20 -7.43
CA ALA A 77 -6.35 1.88 -7.83
C ALA A 77 -5.15 1.96 -8.80
#